data_AF-A0A376P6N1-F1
#
_entry.id   AF-A0A376P6N1-F1
#
_cell.length_a   1.000
_cell.length_b   1.000
_cell.length_c   1.000
_cell.angle_alpha   90.00
_cell.angle_beta   90.00
_cell.angle_gamma   90.00
#
_symmetry.space_group_name_H-M   'P 1'
#
loop_
_entity.id
_entity.type
_entity.pdbx_description
1 polymer ?
#
loop_
_entity_poly.entity_id
_entity_poly.type
_entity_poly.pdbx_seq_one_letter_code
_entity_poly.pdbx_strand_id
1 'polypeptide(L)' 'MDELISIDSRCPLLEKLKLELTTPHRDFDRNGRVMVESKKDLAKREIPSPNVADAFIMAFAPIDTSLDIWEQLGRQA' A
#
# COMPACT_ATOMS: atom_id res chain seq x y z
N MET A 1 8.86 13.68 -14.91
CA MET A 1 9.64 12.85 -13.96
C MET A 1 8.79 12.45 -12.76
N ASP A 2 7.77 13.25 -12.41
CA ASP A 2 6.95 13.07 -11.21
C ASP A 2 5.99 11.87 -11.23
N GLU A 3 5.91 11.13 -12.34
CA GLU A 3 5.02 9.97 -12.54
C GLU A 3 5.77 8.62 -12.51
N LEU A 4 7.08 8.64 -12.26
CA LEU A 4 7.90 7.43 -12.22
C LEU A 4 8.29 7.08 -10.78
N ILE A 5 8.16 5.80 -10.43
CA ILE A 5 8.72 5.22 -9.21
C ILE A 5 9.96 4.42 -9.59
N SER A 6 11.09 4.77 -8.98
CA SER A 6 12.35 4.04 -9.11
C SER A 6 12.69 3.33 -7.82
N ILE A 7 13.10 2.05 -7.91
CA ILE A 7 13.50 1.23 -6.77
C ILE A 7 14.97 0.89 -6.93
N ASP A 8 15.79 1.23 -5.93
CA ASP A 8 17.23 0.89 -5.92
C ASP A 8 17.40 -0.63 -5.95
N SER A 9 18.29 -1.14 -6.81
CA SER A 9 18.57 -2.57 -6.93
C SER A 9 19.16 -3.19 -5.66
N ARG A 10 19.70 -2.37 -4.76
CA ARG A 10 20.23 -2.77 -3.44
C ARG A 10 19.15 -2.79 -2.35
N CYS A 11 17.90 -2.46 -2.67
CA CYS A 11 16.79 -2.48 -1.72
C CYS A 11 16.69 -3.86 -1.05
N PRO A 12 16.74 -3.93 0.30
CA PRO A 12 16.53 -5.19 0.98
C PRO A 12 15.13 -5.70 0.65
N LEU A 13 15.01 -7.02 0.45
CA LEU A 13 13.74 -7.69 0.13
C LEU A 13 13.18 -7.37 -1.27
N LEU A 14 13.97 -6.83 -2.21
CA LEU A 14 13.51 -6.51 -3.58
C LEU A 14 12.77 -7.67 -4.27
N GLU A 15 13.29 -8.89 -4.18
CA GLU A 15 12.63 -10.08 -4.78
C GLU A 15 11.30 -10.41 -4.10
N LYS A 16 11.23 -10.26 -2.78
CA LYS A 16 9.99 -10.45 -2.03
C LYS A 16 8.97 -9.37 -2.37
N LEU A 17 9.40 -8.11 -2.52
CA LEU A 17 8.54 -7.01 -2.95
C LEU A 17 7.95 -7.25 -4.34
N LYS A 18 8.77 -7.71 -5.32
CA LYS A 18 8.29 -8.07 -6.66
C LYS A 18 7.22 -9.17 -6.60
N LEU A 19 7.46 -10.22 -5.81
CA LEU A 19 6.52 -11.31 -5.64
C LEU A 19 5.21 -10.81 -5.02
N GLU A 20 5.30 -10.06 -3.92
CA GLU A 20 4.11 -9.56 -3.21
C GLU A 20 3.30 -8.56 -4.04
N LEU A 21 3.95 -7.70 -4.84
CA LEU A 21 3.25 -6.75 -5.73
C LEU A 21 2.51 -7.43 -6.89
N THR A 22 2.97 -8.60 -7.33
CA THR A 22 2.37 -9.34 -8.46
C THR A 22 1.35 -10.39 -8.03
N THR A 23 1.17 -10.59 -6.72
CA THR A 23 0.36 -11.67 -6.17
C THR A 23 -1.16 -11.37 -6.12
N PRO A 24 -1.62 -10.21 -5.62
CA PRO A 24 -3.04 -9.91 -5.55
C PRO A 24 -3.65 -9.72 -6.93
N HIS A 25 -4.80 -10.35 -7.19
CA HIS A 25 -5.52 -10.08 -8.42
C HIS A 25 -6.39 -8.83 -8.29
N ARG A 26 -6.79 -8.29 -9.44
CA ARG A 26 -7.82 -7.26 -9.54
C ARG A 26 -9.17 -7.84 -9.15
N ASP A 27 -9.92 -7.10 -8.35
CA ASP A 27 -11.28 -7.44 -7.92
C ASP A 27 -12.19 -6.20 -8.00
N PHE A 28 -13.47 -6.36 -7.67
CA PHE A 28 -14.46 -5.30 -7.61
C PHE A 28 -15.15 -5.25 -6.25
N ASP A 29 -15.36 -4.05 -5.74
CA ASP A 29 -16.18 -3.87 -4.55
C ASP A 29 -17.68 -4.09 -4.85
N ARG A 30 -18.51 -4.09 -3.80
CA ARG A 30 -19.97 -4.25 -3.93
C ARG A 30 -20.64 -3.17 -4.78
N ASN A 31 -19.95 -2.06 -5.01
CA ASN A 31 -20.43 -0.91 -5.75
C ASN A 31 -19.84 -0.87 -7.17
N GLY A 32 -19.12 -1.93 -7.59
CA GLY A 32 -18.50 -2.07 -8.91
C GLY A 32 -17.22 -1.27 -9.10
N ARG A 33 -16.61 -0.73 -8.04
CA ARG A 33 -15.33 -0.02 -8.12
C ARG A 33 -14.18 -1.00 -8.15
N VAL A 34 -13.12 -0.65 -8.86
CA VAL A 34 -11.91 -1.48 -8.92
C VAL A 34 -11.20 -1.47 -7.58
N MET A 35 -10.84 -2.67 -7.12
CA MET A 35 -9.99 -2.88 -5.96
C MET A 35 -9.01 -4.03 -6.22
N VAL A 36 -8.17 -4.33 -5.24
CA VAL A 36 -7.35 -5.54 -5.21
C VAL A 36 -7.99 -6.57 -4.29
N GLU A 37 -7.71 -7.86 -4.52
CA GLU A 37 -8.17 -8.96 -3.67
C GLU A 37 -7.93 -8.66 -2.17
N SER A 38 -8.90 -8.99 -1.33
CA SER A 38 -8.79 -8.75 0.10
C SER A 38 -7.84 -9.75 0.78
N LYS A 39 -7.31 -9.39 1.96
CA LYS A 39 -6.47 -10.30 2.78
C LYS A 39 -7.18 -11.63 3.09
N LYS A 40 -8.51 -11.60 3.23
CA LYS A 40 -9.32 -12.79 3.47
C LYS A 40 -9.35 -13.69 2.23
N ASP A 41 -9.38 -13.12 1.04
CA ASP A 41 -9.42 -13.87 -0.22
C ASP A 41 -8.05 -14.44 -0.58
N LEU A 42 -6.98 -13.70 -0.30
CA LEU A 42 -5.61 -14.23 -0.35
C LEU A 42 -5.42 -15.42 0.58
N ALA A 43 -5.90 -15.33 1.83
CA ALA A 43 -5.81 -16.42 2.79
C ALA A 43 -6.59 -17.67 2.34
N LYS A 44 -7.73 -17.52 1.65
CA LYS A 44 -8.47 -18.66 1.05
C LYS A 44 -7.66 -19.40 -0.01
N ARG A 45 -6.70 -18.72 -0.65
CA ARG A 45 -5.78 -19.27 -1.65
C ARG A 45 -4.47 -19.78 -1.02
N GLU A 46 -4.40 -19.83 0.31
CA GLU A 46 -3.19 -20.17 1.08
C GLU A 46 -2.01 -19.20 0.84
N ILE A 47 -2.32 -17.97 0.43
CA ILE A 47 -1.35 -16.92 0.17
C ILE A 47 -1.23 -16.03 1.42
N PRO A 48 -0.02 -15.84 1.97
CA PRO A 48 0.18 -14.95 3.11
C PRO A 48 -0.09 -13.49 2.73
N SER A 49 -0.46 -12.69 3.73
CA SER A 49 -0.68 -11.25 3.54
C SER A 49 0.57 -10.55 2.99
N PRO A 50 0.47 -9.74 1.92
CA PRO A 50 1.59 -9.09 1.24
C PRO A 50 2.03 -7.81 1.97
N ASN A 51 2.55 -7.98 3.18
CA ASN A 51 2.82 -6.85 4.09
C ASN A 51 3.93 -5.91 3.60
N VAL A 52 4.90 -6.41 2.82
CA VAL A 52 5.98 -5.58 2.26
C VAL A 52 5.43 -4.71 1.13
N ALA A 53 4.57 -5.27 0.27
CA ALA A 53 3.90 -4.49 -0.77
C ALA A 53 2.93 -3.45 -0.19
N ASP A 54 2.13 -3.83 0.81
CA ASP A 54 1.21 -2.90 1.50
C ASP A 54 1.99 -1.71 2.10
N ALA A 55 3.10 -1.98 2.81
CA ALA A 55 3.94 -0.94 3.39
C ALA A 55 4.56 -0.01 2.34
N PHE A 56 5.03 -0.58 1.22
CA PHE A 56 5.58 0.18 0.10
C PHE A 56 4.53 1.14 -0.50
N ILE A 57 3.31 0.67 -0.73
CA ILE A 57 2.21 1.48 -1.27
C ILE A 57 1.82 2.60 -0.28
N MET A 58 1.68 2.27 1.01
CA MET A 58 1.33 3.26 2.04
C MET A 58 2.39 4.36 2.19
N ALA A 59 3.67 4.04 2.03
CA ALA A 59 4.75 5.03 2.08
C ALA A 59 4.67 6.07 0.95
N PHE A 60 4.04 5.72 -0.17
CA PHE A 60 3.84 6.62 -1.31
C PHE A 60 2.43 7.23 -1.38
N ALA A 61 1.47 6.68 -0.63
CA ALA A 61 0.10 7.14 -0.66
C ALA A 61 0.00 8.58 -0.13
N PRO A 62 -0.75 9.47 -0.80
CA PRO A 62 -1.00 10.81 -0.29
C PRO A 62 -1.76 10.72 1.03
N ILE A 63 -1.18 11.27 2.09
CA ILE A 63 -1.82 11.38 3.39
C ILE A 63 -2.53 12.73 3.49
N ASP A 64 -3.78 12.72 3.98
CA ASP A 64 -4.46 13.94 4.35
C ASP A 64 -3.81 14.47 5.65
N THR A 65 -3.11 15.60 5.54
CA THR A 65 -2.41 16.27 6.65
C THR A 65 -3.37 17.00 7.60
N SER A 66 -4.68 16.77 7.52
CA SER A 66 -5.67 17.38 8.43
C SER A 66 -5.37 17.13 9.92
N LEU A 67 -4.67 16.05 10.26
CA LEU A 67 -4.18 15.78 11.62
C LEU A 67 -3.03 16.72 12.06
N ASP A 68 -2.19 17.20 11.14
CA ASP A 68 -1.11 18.15 11.43
C ASP A 68 -1.68 19.52 11.84
N ILE A 69 -2.86 19.88 11.33
CA ILE A 69 -3.56 21.14 11.67
C ILE A 69 -4.00 21.12 13.14
N TRP A 70 -4.56 20.01 13.63
CA TRP A 70 -4.99 19.88 15.02
C TRP A 70 -3.81 19.84 15.99
N GLU A 71 -2.69 19.21 15.59
CA GLU A 71 -1.46 19.21 16.39
C GLU A 71 -0.83 20.60 16.48
N GLN A 72 -0.83 21.37 15.40
CA GLN A 72 -0.34 22.76 15.40
C GLN A 72 -1.18 23.69 16.26
N LEU A 73 -2.52 23.54 16.23
CA LEU A 73 -3.43 24.32 17.07
C LEU A 73 -3.29 23.96 18.56
N GLY A 74 -3.08 22.67 18.87
CA GLY A 74 -2.87 22.21 20.25
C GLY A 74 -1.54 22.65 20.88
N ARG A 75 -0.52 22.97 20.08
CA ARG A 75 0.79 23.49 20.55
C ARG A 75 0.80 25.00 20.81
N GLN A 76 -0.26 25.73 20.43
CA GLN A 76 -0.42 27.16 20.69
C GLN A 76 -1.25 27.48 21.95
N ALA A 77 -1.65 26.45 22.72
CA ALA A 77 -2.38 26.57 23.98
C ALA A 77 -1.47 26.36 25.19
#